data_AF-A0A968D682-F1
#
_entry.id   AF-A0A968D682-F1
#
_cell.length_a   1.000
_cell.length_b   1.000
_cell.length_c   1.000
_cell.angle_alpha   90.00
_cell.angle_beta   90.00
_cell.angle_gamma   90.00
#
_symmetry.space_group_name_H-M   'P 1'
#
loop_
_entity.id
_entity.type
_entity.pdbx_description
1 polymer ?
#
loop_
_entity_poly.entity_id
_entity_poly.type
_entity_poly.pdbx_seq_one_letter_code
_entity_poly.pdbx_strand_id
1 'polypeptide(L)'
;MDETSTTPWPPLIRDINADGQFTLSDVWLWIVQLYFVPGDAVLWVLLTYTPGLATFLELGPGSYHGLFTAMVSGGIWLVAIVIVG
;
A
#
# COMPACT_ATOMS: atom_id res chain seq x y z
N MET A 1 13.72 -13.09 6.86
CA MET A 1 12.31 -12.86 6.47
C MET A 1 11.94 -11.56 7.14
N ASP A 2 11.85 -10.48 6.37
CA ASP A 2 11.49 -9.17 6.90
C ASP A 2 9.97 -9.17 7.16
N GLU A 3 9.59 -8.92 8.41
CA GLU A 3 8.21 -9.04 8.91
C GLU A 3 7.27 -8.00 8.26
N THR A 4 7.84 -7.02 7.55
CA THR A 4 7.15 -5.98 6.78
C THR A 4 6.42 -6.48 5.53
N SER A 5 6.67 -7.71 5.09
CA SER A 5 6.15 -8.25 3.81
C SER A 5 4.77 -8.92 3.89
N THR A 6 4.15 -8.98 5.08
CA THR A 6 2.93 -9.79 5.29
C THR A 6 1.68 -9.01 5.70
N THR A 7 1.82 -7.74 6.09
CA THR A 7 0.69 -6.89 6.48
C THR A 7 0.44 -5.76 5.49
N PRO A 8 -0.82 -5.47 5.13
CA PRO A 8 -1.15 -4.37 4.20
C PRO A 8 -0.94 -2.98 4.81
N TRP A 9 -0.70 -2.90 6.12
CA TRP A 9 -0.52 -1.65 6.82
C TRP A 9 0.97 -1.31 6.89
N PRO A 10 1.38 -0.14 6.36
CA PRO A 10 2.76 0.29 6.46
C PRO A 10 3.11 0.57 7.93
N PRO A 11 4.30 0.14 8.39
CA PRO A 11 4.76 0.46 9.73
C PRO A 11 5.07 1.96 9.83
N LEU A 12 4.63 2.61 10.91
CA LEU A 12 4.97 4.01 11.20
C LEU A 12 6.38 4.08 11.79
N ILE A 13 7.39 4.06 10.92
CA ILE A 13 8.81 4.12 11.29
C ILE A 13 9.31 5.55 11.09
N ARG A 14 9.94 6.14 12.12
CA ARG A 14 10.48 7.51 12.08
C ARG A 14 11.50 7.71 10.96
N ASP A 15 12.49 6.84 10.91
CA ASP A 15 13.54 6.79 9.90
C ASP A 15 13.23 5.58 9.02
N ILE A 16 12.49 5.83 7.95
CA ILE A 16 11.87 4.76 7.15
C ILE A 16 12.81 4.24 6.06
N ASN A 17 13.79 5.06 5.66
CA ASN A 17 14.85 4.62 4.75
C ASN A 17 16.06 4.04 5.52
N ALA A 18 16.03 4.05 6.86
CA ALA A 18 17.05 3.52 7.77
C ALA A 18 18.44 4.17 7.57
N ASP A 19 18.48 5.46 7.27
CA ASP A 19 19.73 6.20 7.04
C ASP A 19 20.32 6.86 8.30
N GLY A 20 19.64 6.74 9.44
CA GLY A 20 20.04 7.28 10.73
C GLY A 20 19.66 8.75 10.94
N GLN A 21 18.97 9.38 9.99
CA GLN A 21 18.51 10.76 10.08
C GLN A 21 16.98 10.81 9.95
N PHE A 22 16.38 11.89 10.48
CA PHE A 22 14.96 12.15 10.25
C PHE A 22 14.83 13.42 9.43
N THR A 23 14.41 13.26 8.18
CA THR A 23 14.41 14.30 7.16
C THR A 23 13.06 14.44 6.47
N LEU A 24 12.94 15.42 5.58
CA LEU A 24 11.75 15.58 4.74
C LEU A 24 11.52 14.37 3.82
N SER A 25 12.57 13.63 3.47
CA SER A 25 12.48 12.42 2.66
C SER A 25 11.68 11.32 3.37
N ASP A 26 11.84 11.19 4.68
CA ASP A 26 11.08 10.23 5.49
C ASP A 26 9.59 10.56 5.50
N VAL A 27 9.27 11.85 5.68
CA VAL A 27 7.88 12.34 5.62
C VAL A 27 7.28 12.11 4.24
N TRP A 28 8.05 12.31 3.18
CA TRP A 28 7.61 12.03 1.82
C TRP A 28 7.31 10.53 1.62
N LEU A 29 8.18 9.66 2.12
CA LEU A 29 7.97 8.21 2.06
C LEU A 29 6.72 7.78 2.84
N TRP A 30 6.40 8.43 3.96
CA TRP A 30 5.12 8.21 4.66
C TRP A 30 3.91 8.59 3.82
N ILE A 31 3.97 9.71 3.10
CA ILE A 31 2.88 10.13 2.20
C ILE A 31 2.71 9.12 1.07
N VAL A 32 3.82 8.65 0.50
CA VAL A 32 3.80 7.60 -0.53
C VAL A 32 3.18 6.32 0.01
N GLN A 33 3.60 5.85 1.19
CA GLN A 33 3.00 4.68 1.82
C GLN A 33 1.50 4.87 2.11
N LEU A 34 1.12 6.02 2.68
CA LEU A 34 -0.28 6.36 2.94
C LEU A 34 -1.12 6.34 1.65
N TYR A 35 -0.54 6.82 0.55
CA TYR A 35 -1.18 6.69 -0.74
C TYR A 35 -1.46 5.22 -1.05
N PHE A 36 -0.53 4.28 -0.90
CA PHE A 36 -0.79 2.88 -1.25
C PHE A 36 -1.75 2.11 -0.31
N VAL A 37 -1.96 2.57 0.92
CA VAL A 37 -2.77 1.89 1.96
C VAL A 37 -4.09 1.28 1.45
N PRO A 38 -5.03 2.05 0.86
CA PRO A 38 -6.32 1.47 0.48
C PRO A 38 -6.21 0.49 -0.70
N GLY A 39 -5.25 0.68 -1.61
CA GLY A 39 -5.01 -0.26 -2.72
C GLY A 39 -4.41 -1.58 -2.24
N ASP A 40 -3.44 -1.50 -1.33
CA ASP A 40 -2.81 -2.65 -0.71
C ASP A 40 -3.81 -3.43 0.18
N ALA A 41 -4.72 -2.74 0.87
CA ALA A 41 -5.82 -3.38 1.59
C ALA A 41 -6.74 -4.19 0.66
N VAL A 42 -7.08 -3.67 -0.52
CA VAL A 42 -7.88 -4.41 -1.52
C VAL A 42 -7.11 -5.62 -2.05
N LEU A 43 -5.82 -5.47 -2.36
CA LEU A 43 -4.98 -6.58 -2.77
C LEU A 43 -4.91 -7.66 -1.69
N TRP A 44 -4.75 -7.28 -0.42
CA TRP A 44 -4.75 -8.22 0.70
C TRP A 44 -6.07 -8.99 0.80
N VAL A 45 -7.22 -8.32 0.65
CA VAL A 45 -8.53 -8.97 0.61
C VAL A 45 -8.62 -9.95 -0.56
N LEU A 46 -8.17 -9.56 -1.75
CA LEU A 46 -8.18 -10.42 -2.93
C LEU A 46 -7.34 -11.69 -2.74
N LEU A 47 -6.13 -11.53 -2.19
CA LEU A 47 -5.22 -12.63 -1.91
C LEU A 47 -5.76 -13.56 -0.81
N THR A 48 -6.42 -13.00 0.20
CA THR A 48 -6.90 -13.76 1.38
C THR A 48 -8.22 -14.49 1.10
N TYR A 49 -9.18 -13.83 0.47
CA TYR A 49 -10.56 -14.34 0.38
C TYR A 49 -10.94 -14.82 -1.03
N THR A 50 -10.25 -14.35 -2.07
CA THR A 50 -10.55 -14.71 -3.47
C THR A 50 -9.29 -15.09 -4.25
N PRO A 51 -8.50 -16.08 -3.79
CA PRO A 51 -7.20 -16.40 -4.39
C PRO A 51 -7.29 -16.82 -5.87
N GLY A 52 -8.42 -17.39 -6.29
CA GLY A 52 -8.68 -17.71 -7.70
C GLY A 52 -8.76 -16.46 -8.59
N LEU A 53 -9.39 -15.38 -8.10
CA LEU A 53 -9.44 -14.10 -8.81
C LEU A 53 -8.08 -13.42 -8.80
N ALA A 54 -7.35 -13.45 -7.67
CA ALA A 54 -6.00 -12.92 -7.60
C ALA A 54 -5.06 -13.61 -8.61
N THR A 55 -5.13 -14.94 -8.69
CA THR A 55 -4.34 -15.74 -9.66
C THR A 55 -4.74 -15.43 -11.10
N PHE A 56 -6.04 -15.29 -11.38
CA PHE A 56 -6.55 -14.92 -12.71
C PHE A 56 -6.05 -13.54 -13.17
N LEU A 57 -5.90 -12.60 -12.24
CA LEU A 57 -5.35 -11.26 -12.49
C LEU A 57 -3.82 -11.20 -12.38
N GLU A 58 -3.14 -12.34 -12.22
CA GLU A 58 -1.69 -12.43 -11.99
C GLU A 58 -1.19 -11.59 -10.80
N LEU A 59 -2.04 -11.43 -9.79
CA LEU A 59 -1.74 -10.69 -8.57
C LEU A 59 -1.11 -11.62 -7.53
N GLY A 60 -0.07 -11.12 -6.86
CA GLY A 60 0.59 -11.82 -5.77
C GLY A 60 1.16 -10.86 -4.74
N PRO A 61 1.91 -11.37 -3.74
CA PRO A 61 2.59 -10.52 -2.76
C PRO A 61 3.54 -9.49 -3.40
N GLY A 62 4.12 -9.79 -4.56
CA GLY A 62 4.94 -8.83 -5.31
C GLY A 62 4.15 -7.67 -5.93
N SER A 63 2.82 -7.69 -5.87
CA SER A 63 1.95 -6.65 -6.41
C SER A 63 1.64 -5.52 -5.41
N TYR A 64 2.03 -5.67 -4.13
CA TYR A 64 1.97 -4.57 -3.16
C TYR A 64 2.84 -3.41 -3.65
N HIS A 65 2.36 -2.17 -3.45
CA HIS A 65 3.00 -0.97 -4.01
C HIS A 65 3.16 -0.98 -5.56
N GLY A 66 2.47 -1.87 -6.27
CA GLY A 66 2.53 -2.01 -7.72
C GLY A 66 1.50 -1.14 -8.46
N LEU A 67 1.47 -1.24 -9.79
CA LEU A 67 0.55 -0.45 -10.63
C LEU A 67 -0.92 -0.71 -10.28
N PHE A 68 -1.30 -1.96 -10.05
CA PHE A 68 -2.67 -2.32 -9.68
C PHE A 68 -3.11 -1.62 -8.39
N THR A 69 -2.30 -1.71 -7.32
CA THR A 69 -2.65 -1.08 -6.04
C THR A 69 -2.57 0.45 -6.12
N ALA A 70 -1.67 1.01 -6.94
CA ALA A 70 -1.64 2.44 -7.23
C ALA A 70 -2.96 2.94 -7.86
N MET A 71 -3.47 2.22 -8.87
CA MET A 71 -4.71 2.61 -9.57
C MET A 71 -5.93 2.49 -8.66
N VAL A 72 -6.06 1.35 -7.96
CA VAL A 72 -7.16 1.10 -7.01
C VAL A 72 -7.13 2.16 -5.91
N SER A 73 -5.96 2.43 -5.36
CA SER A 73 -5.80 3.44 -4.32
C SER A 73 -6.21 4.84 -4.80
N GLY A 74 -5.71 5.28 -5.96
CA GLY A 74 -6.05 6.59 -6.51
C GLY A 74 -7.55 6.78 -6.69
N GLY A 75 -8.25 5.72 -7.14
CA GLY A 75 -9.70 5.70 -7.21
C GLY A 75 -10.38 5.85 -5.84
N ILE A 76 -9.92 5.10 -4.84
CA ILE A 76 -10.46 5.16 -3.48
C ILE A 76 -10.24 6.54 -2.85
N TRP A 77 -9.04 7.11 -2.97
CA TRP A 77 -8.75 8.45 -2.47
C TRP A 77 -9.57 9.53 -3.17
N LEU A 78 -9.75 9.43 -4.48
CA LEU A 78 -10.62 10.36 -5.22
C LEU A 78 -12.05 10.30 -4.69
N VAL A 79 -12.61 9.10 -4.51
CA VAL A 79 -13.94 8.92 -3.92
C VAL A 79 -14.00 9.49 -2.50
N ALA A 80 -12.99 9.22 -1.67
CA ALA A 80 -12.92 9.74 -0.30
C ALA A 80 -12.89 11.27 -0.28
N ILE A 81 -12.10 11.91 -1.15
CA ILE A 81 -12.03 13.37 -1.28
C ILE A 81 -13.39 13.94 -1.69
N VAL A 82 -14.08 13.32 -2.63
CA VAL A 82 -15.42 13.76 -3.08
C VAL A 82 -16.48 13.61 -1.99
N ILE A 83 -16.36 12.60 -1.12
CA ILE A 83 -17.31 12.38 -0.02
C ILE A 83 -17.07 13.36 1.14
N VAL A 84 -15.80 13.67 1.43
CA VAL A 84 -15.40 14.47 2.61
C VAL A 84 -15.34 15.97 2.30
N GLY A 85 -15.01 16.35 1.07
CA GLY A 85 -14.91 17.74 0.62
C GLY A 85 -16.22 18.33 0.14
#